data_AF-A0A1Q8CGG8-F1
#
_entry.id   AF-A0A1Q8CGG8-F1
#
_cell.length_a   1.000
_cell.length_b   1.000
_cell.length_c   1.000
_cell.angle_alpha   90.00
_cell.angle_beta   90.00
_cell.angle_gamma   90.00
#
_symmetry.space_group_name_H-M   'P 1'
#
loop_
_entity.id
_entity.type
_entity.pdbx_description
1 polymer ?
#
loop_
_entity_poly.entity_id
_entity_poly.type
_entity_poly.pdbx_seq_one_letter_code
_entity_poly.pdbx_strand_id
1 'polypeptide(L)'
;MAVLNPDLSIDTSADPHTPPATGLICLGYLTSSVHHLRDRLGPSQLGLAPDGVTEAWVLHTPAGAAHLWAGTTAVAEELDVERRWLILAATDDLLPGVYGVLPWGYKAVHGSTAAFPTAALPHFTEATLHGFGHAYLDYLYLRMDAETGRRDQLDRTAPDFPTHLRRPRQINTMLLQLAEVLHHYEWAHASEAEREAWAGMQRSTPSEGLRYWKARNRWLYPPATGPHHSDPDLPGMLRALADTARDNRDSQLTVTPETDLALHDEHEQTLRALADVPIQGLDALQFPRG
;
A
#
# COMPACT_ATOMS: atom_id res chain seq x y z
N MET A 1 -24.45 -10.35 2.86
CA MET A 1 -23.23 -11.02 3.35
C MET A 1 -22.05 -10.34 2.69
N ALA A 2 -21.16 -9.71 3.46
CA ALA A 2 -19.95 -9.09 2.92
C ALA A 2 -19.06 -10.17 2.30
N VAL A 3 -18.61 -9.96 1.07
CA VAL A 3 -17.55 -10.78 0.47
C VAL A 3 -16.26 -10.41 1.19
N LEU A 4 -15.98 -11.12 2.27
CA LEU A 4 -14.68 -11.08 2.91
C LEU A 4 -13.69 -11.65 1.90
N ASN A 5 -12.89 -10.78 1.27
CA ASN A 5 -11.64 -11.28 0.70
C ASN A 5 -10.86 -11.89 1.87
N PRO A 6 -10.20 -13.04 1.69
CA PRO A 6 -9.46 -13.72 2.76
C PRO A 6 -8.48 -12.78 3.51
N ASP A 7 -8.07 -11.68 2.88
CA ASP A 7 -7.07 -10.76 3.41
C ASP A 7 -7.60 -9.35 3.73
N LEU A 8 -8.92 -9.09 3.66
CA LEU A 8 -9.46 -7.74 3.86
C LEU A 8 -10.60 -7.72 4.87
N SER A 9 -10.34 -7.24 6.08
CA SER A 9 -11.36 -6.62 6.92
C SER A 9 -11.76 -5.26 6.33
N ILE A 10 -12.07 -5.21 5.04
CA ILE A 10 -12.72 -4.06 4.42
C ILE A 10 -14.19 -4.19 4.74
N ASP A 11 -14.57 -3.47 5.78
CA ASP A 11 -15.97 -3.29 6.08
C ASP A 11 -16.53 -2.27 5.07
N THR A 12 -17.57 -2.68 4.33
CA THR A 12 -18.39 -1.82 3.48
C THR A 12 -19.79 -1.63 4.07
N SER A 13 -20.01 -2.12 5.30
CA SER A 13 -21.30 -2.14 6.01
C SER A 13 -21.41 -1.12 7.15
N ALA A 14 -20.39 -0.29 7.36
CA ALA A 14 -20.44 0.77 8.36
C ALA A 14 -21.65 1.68 8.14
N ASP A 15 -22.26 2.05 9.25
CA ASP A 15 -23.56 2.70 9.36
C ASP A 15 -23.67 3.90 8.39
N PRO A 16 -24.59 3.86 7.41
CA PRO A 16 -24.77 4.92 6.39
C PRO A 16 -25.18 6.28 6.99
N HIS A 17 -25.31 6.37 8.30
CA HIS A 17 -25.66 7.57 9.06
C HIS A 17 -24.46 8.44 9.46
N THR A 18 -23.23 8.05 9.11
CA THR A 18 -22.09 8.97 9.26
C THR A 18 -22.20 10.04 8.17
N PRO A 19 -22.38 11.34 8.51
CA PRO A 19 -22.44 12.39 7.51
C PRO A 19 -21.19 12.34 6.63
N PRO A 20 -21.29 12.70 5.33
CA PRO A 20 -20.12 12.71 4.45
C PRO A 20 -18.99 13.48 5.13
N ALA A 21 -17.85 12.82 5.30
CA ALA A 21 -16.70 13.41 5.98
C ALA A 21 -16.36 14.73 5.28
N THR A 22 -16.46 15.83 6.03
CA THR A 22 -15.95 17.12 5.55
C THR A 22 -14.43 17.07 5.60
N GLY A 23 -13.75 17.61 4.59
CA GLY A 23 -12.26 17.61 4.55
C GLY A 23 -11.61 16.38 3.91
N LEU A 24 -12.33 15.60 3.10
CA LEU A 24 -11.73 14.55 2.28
C LEU A 24 -10.79 15.14 1.23
N ILE A 25 -9.57 14.59 1.15
CA ILE A 25 -8.60 14.92 0.11
C ILE A 25 -8.55 13.82 -0.93
N CYS A 26 -8.40 14.20 -2.20
CA CYS A 26 -8.18 13.25 -3.28
C CYS A 26 -6.77 12.69 -3.21
N LEU A 27 -6.68 11.40 -2.94
CA LEU A 27 -5.45 10.63 -2.90
C LEU A 27 -5.19 9.90 -4.22
N GLY A 28 -5.93 10.16 -5.29
CA GLY A 28 -5.71 9.52 -6.59
C GLY A 28 -6.98 8.90 -7.13
N TYR A 29 -6.83 7.99 -8.10
CA TYR A 29 -7.97 7.35 -8.72
C TYR A 29 -7.65 5.92 -9.16
N LEU A 30 -8.71 5.18 -9.50
CA LEU A 30 -8.64 3.92 -10.21
C LEU A 30 -9.65 3.90 -11.35
N THR A 31 -9.54 2.91 -12.24
CA THR A 31 -10.47 2.71 -13.35
C THR A 31 -11.16 1.37 -13.19
N SER A 32 -12.49 1.39 -13.15
CA SER A 32 -13.35 0.21 -13.02
C SER A 32 -14.75 0.51 -13.54
N SER A 33 -15.47 -0.51 -14.01
CA SER A 33 -16.92 -0.41 -14.21
C SER A 33 -17.69 -0.41 -12.88
N VAL A 34 -18.92 0.14 -12.89
CA VAL A 34 -19.84 0.12 -11.74
C VAL A 34 -20.23 -1.31 -11.42
N HIS A 35 -20.47 -2.14 -12.44
CA HIS A 35 -20.80 -3.56 -12.28
C HIS A 35 -19.70 -4.29 -11.51
N HIS A 36 -18.44 -4.14 -11.92
CA HIS A 36 -17.31 -4.76 -11.24
C HIS A 36 -17.18 -4.30 -9.78
N LEU A 37 -17.36 -3.01 -9.51
CA LEU A 37 -17.33 -2.51 -8.12
C LEU A 37 -18.47 -3.08 -7.28
N ARG A 38 -19.69 -3.18 -7.82
CA ARG A 38 -20.83 -3.76 -7.10
C ARG A 38 -20.64 -5.24 -6.83
N ASP A 39 -20.09 -5.98 -7.78
CA ASP A 39 -19.77 -7.41 -7.64
C ASP A 39 -18.71 -7.64 -6.56
N ARG A 40 -17.73 -6.73 -6.44
CA ARG A 40 -16.61 -6.84 -5.50
C ARG A 40 -16.91 -6.28 -4.12
N LEU A 41 -17.58 -5.14 -4.03
CA LEU A 41 -17.76 -4.34 -2.81
C LEU A 41 -19.19 -4.41 -2.26
N GLY A 42 -20.13 -4.93 -3.05
CA GLY A 42 -21.56 -4.88 -2.75
C GLY A 42 -22.21 -3.57 -3.24
N PRO A 43 -23.49 -3.35 -2.91
CA PRO A 43 -24.22 -2.16 -3.36
C PRO A 43 -23.55 -0.87 -2.88
N SER A 44 -23.61 0.17 -3.69
CA SER A 44 -23.14 1.51 -3.32
C SER A 44 -23.96 2.11 -2.19
N GLN A 45 -23.35 3.01 -1.43
CA GLN A 45 -23.97 3.74 -0.34
C GLN A 45 -24.50 5.09 -0.86
N LEU A 46 -25.78 5.10 -1.25
CA LEU A 46 -26.47 6.32 -1.68
C LEU A 46 -26.57 7.32 -0.52
N GLY A 47 -26.25 8.59 -0.76
CA GLY A 47 -26.28 9.67 0.25
C GLY A 47 -24.92 10.06 0.83
N LEU A 48 -23.84 9.34 0.51
CA LEU A 48 -22.47 9.74 0.86
C LEU A 48 -21.87 10.78 -0.09
N ALA A 49 -22.34 10.82 -1.33
CA ALA A 49 -21.94 11.87 -2.25
C ALA A 49 -22.68 13.18 -1.89
N PRO A 50 -22.02 14.35 -1.99
CA PRO A 50 -22.66 15.65 -1.71
C PRO A 50 -23.90 15.93 -2.57
N ASP A 51 -23.98 15.33 -3.75
CA ASP A 51 -25.11 15.45 -4.66
C ASP A 51 -26.23 14.43 -4.40
N GLY A 52 -26.01 13.44 -3.53
CA GLY A 52 -26.95 12.36 -3.21
C GLY A 52 -27.26 11.40 -4.37
N VAL A 53 -26.57 11.53 -5.50
CA VAL A 53 -26.87 10.83 -6.76
C VAL A 53 -25.65 10.05 -7.27
N THR A 54 -24.44 10.44 -6.86
CA THR A 54 -23.21 9.75 -7.26
C THR A 54 -22.99 8.48 -6.43
N GLU A 55 -22.64 7.38 -7.12
CA GLU A 55 -22.25 6.11 -6.51
C GLU A 55 -20.98 6.30 -5.66
N ALA A 56 -21.02 5.77 -4.45
CA ALA A 56 -19.91 5.83 -3.51
C ALA A 56 -19.80 4.55 -2.67
N TRP A 57 -18.57 4.23 -2.27
CA TRP A 57 -18.29 3.22 -1.26
C TRP A 57 -17.34 3.78 -0.20
N VAL A 58 -17.53 3.36 1.04
CA VAL A 58 -16.53 3.51 2.10
C VAL A 58 -15.86 2.17 2.31
N LEU A 59 -14.53 2.19 2.28
CA LEU A 59 -13.67 1.06 2.57
C LEU A 59 -13.01 1.33 3.93
N HIS A 60 -13.39 0.56 4.96
CA HIS A 60 -12.66 0.61 6.23
C HIS A 60 -11.41 -0.27 6.12
N THR A 61 -10.24 0.35 5.95
CA THR A 61 -8.97 -0.38 5.80
C THR A 61 -8.17 -0.33 7.11
N PRO A 62 -7.18 -1.23 7.30
CA PRO A 62 -6.22 -1.10 8.40
C PRO A 62 -5.45 0.24 8.42
N ALA A 63 -5.39 0.95 7.29
CA ALA A 63 -4.76 2.27 7.17
C ALA A 63 -5.74 3.44 7.41
N GLY A 64 -7.00 3.17 7.77
CA GLY A 64 -8.06 4.17 7.90
C GLY A 64 -9.17 4.01 6.86
N ALA A 65 -10.17 4.89 6.90
CA ALA A 65 -11.26 4.90 5.95
C ALA A 65 -10.83 5.50 4.60
N ALA A 66 -11.19 4.83 3.51
CA ALA A 66 -11.02 5.33 2.15
C ALA A 66 -12.38 5.37 1.44
N HIS A 67 -12.66 6.48 0.77
CA HIS A 67 -13.89 6.67 -0.01
C HIS A 67 -13.59 6.49 -1.49
N LEU A 68 -14.41 5.69 -2.17
CA LEU A 68 -14.38 5.52 -3.62
C LEU A 68 -15.55 6.25 -4.24
N TRP A 69 -15.29 7.34 -4.97
CA TRP A 69 -16.33 8.21 -5.55
C TRP A 69 -16.22 8.30 -7.07
N ALA A 70 -17.33 8.28 -7.80
CA ALA A 70 -17.28 8.48 -9.24
C ALA A 70 -16.83 9.92 -9.54
N GLY A 71 -15.82 10.09 -10.40
CA GLY A 71 -15.32 11.42 -10.78
C GLY A 71 -16.30 12.22 -11.66
N THR A 72 -17.41 11.61 -12.10
CA THR A 72 -18.42 12.21 -12.97
C THR A 72 -19.82 11.93 -12.45
N THR A 73 -20.66 12.96 -12.40
CA THR A 73 -22.04 12.96 -11.89
C THR A 73 -23.07 12.29 -12.81
N ALA A 74 -22.67 11.88 -14.01
CA ALA A 74 -23.58 11.23 -14.94
C ALA A 74 -23.84 9.79 -14.48
N VAL A 75 -25.03 9.56 -13.91
CA VAL A 75 -25.66 8.24 -13.82
C VAL A 75 -25.97 7.79 -15.25
N ALA A 76 -24.95 7.40 -16.02
CA ALA A 76 -25.19 6.60 -17.20
C ALA A 76 -25.71 5.25 -16.69
N GLU A 77 -26.87 4.83 -17.16
CA GLU A 77 -27.53 3.56 -16.81
C GLU A 77 -26.68 2.32 -17.19
N GLU A 78 -25.62 2.52 -17.98
CA GLU A 78 -24.71 1.49 -18.43
C GLU A 78 -23.72 1.09 -17.31
N LEU A 79 -24.03 -0.03 -16.65
CA LEU A 79 -23.27 -0.58 -15.53
C LEU A 79 -21.86 -1.07 -15.91
N ASP A 80 -21.65 -1.43 -17.18
CA ASP A 80 -20.42 -2.06 -17.68
C ASP A 80 -19.39 -1.08 -18.28
N VAL A 81 -19.66 0.21 -18.24
CA VAL A 81 -18.72 1.22 -18.75
C VAL A 81 -17.63 1.48 -17.71
N GLU A 82 -16.37 1.40 -18.15
CA GLU A 82 -15.20 1.79 -17.37
C GLU A 82 -15.24 3.27 -16.99
N ARG A 83 -15.11 3.56 -15.69
CA ARG A 83 -15.16 4.92 -15.14
C ARG A 83 -13.96 5.18 -14.26
N ARG A 84 -13.63 6.46 -14.11
CA ARG A 84 -12.64 6.92 -13.14
C ARG A 84 -13.30 7.08 -11.76
N TRP A 85 -12.73 6.40 -10.77
CA TRP A 85 -13.15 6.47 -9.38
C TRP A 85 -12.06 7.15 -8.56
N LEU A 86 -12.40 8.24 -7.90
CA LEU A 86 -11.51 8.94 -6.99
C LEU A 86 -11.37 8.13 -5.70
N ILE A 87 -10.14 8.03 -5.19
CA ILE A 87 -9.82 7.50 -3.88
C ILE A 87 -9.63 8.70 -2.96
N LEU A 88 -10.48 8.85 -1.96
CA LEU A 88 -10.44 9.98 -1.02
C LEU A 88 -10.23 9.48 0.41
N ALA A 89 -9.57 10.25 1.25
CA ALA A 89 -9.50 9.99 2.69
C ALA A 89 -9.45 11.30 3.48
N ALA A 90 -9.83 11.26 4.76
CA ALA A 90 -9.69 12.41 5.64
C ALA A 90 -8.23 12.58 6.05
N THR A 91 -7.72 13.81 6.10
CA THR A 91 -6.33 14.10 6.50
C THR A 91 -6.01 13.63 7.92
N ASP A 92 -7.00 13.67 8.81
CA ASP A 92 -6.82 13.33 10.23
C ASP A 92 -6.83 11.81 10.48
N ASP A 93 -7.40 11.04 9.57
CA ASP A 93 -7.43 9.56 9.61
C ASP A 93 -6.16 8.95 8.99
N LEU A 94 -5.35 9.75 8.30
CA LEU A 94 -4.08 9.30 7.74
C LEU A 94 -3.03 9.28 8.85
N LEU A 95 -2.51 8.09 9.15
CA LEU A 95 -1.20 7.97 9.81
C LEU A 95 -0.18 8.83 9.05
N PRO A 96 0.86 9.38 9.70
CA PRO A 96 1.86 10.22 9.02
C PRO A 96 2.48 9.47 7.82
N GLY A 97 2.01 9.84 6.62
CA GLY A 97 2.15 9.08 5.38
C GLY A 97 0.86 9.19 4.54
N VAL A 98 0.80 10.18 3.65
CA VAL A 98 -0.42 10.59 2.90
C VAL A 98 -1.02 9.46 2.03
N TYR A 99 -0.26 8.40 1.74
CA TYR A 99 -0.58 7.43 0.70
C TYR A 99 -0.96 6.02 1.19
N GLY A 100 -0.96 5.77 2.51
CA GLY A 100 -1.08 4.42 3.07
C GLY A 100 -2.35 3.64 2.68
N VAL A 101 -3.43 4.34 2.36
CA VAL A 101 -4.71 3.73 1.94
C VAL A 101 -4.75 3.32 0.46
N LEU A 102 -3.82 3.78 -0.37
CA LEU A 102 -3.88 3.56 -1.82
C LEU A 102 -3.73 2.09 -2.23
N PRO A 103 -2.73 1.35 -1.72
CA PRO A 103 -2.63 -0.07 -2.04
C PRO A 103 -3.86 -0.86 -1.56
N TRP A 104 -4.47 -0.45 -0.44
CA TRP A 104 -5.70 -1.05 0.07
C TRP A 104 -6.90 -0.81 -0.84
N GLY A 105 -7.13 0.43 -1.28
CA GLY A 105 -8.20 0.75 -2.22
C GLY A 105 -8.05 -0.01 -3.54
N TYR A 106 -6.82 -0.07 -4.07
CA TYR A 106 -6.53 -0.80 -5.29
C TYR A 106 -6.72 -2.32 -5.12
N LYS A 107 -6.23 -2.90 -4.02
CA LYS A 107 -6.42 -4.32 -3.68
C LYS A 107 -7.90 -4.68 -3.52
N ALA A 108 -8.71 -3.79 -2.94
CA ALA A 108 -10.14 -4.00 -2.78
C ALA A 108 -10.85 -4.20 -4.13
N VAL A 109 -10.55 -3.29 -5.06
CA VAL A 109 -11.18 -3.26 -6.40
C VAL A 109 -10.63 -4.35 -7.31
N HIS A 110 -9.31 -4.46 -7.43
CA HIS A 110 -8.67 -5.33 -8.42
C HIS A 110 -8.27 -6.70 -7.87
N GLY A 111 -8.35 -6.93 -6.56
CA GLY A 111 -7.92 -8.18 -5.92
C GLY A 111 -6.39 -8.37 -5.86
N SER A 112 -5.61 -7.41 -6.36
CA SER A 112 -4.14 -7.43 -6.36
C SER A 112 -3.56 -6.02 -6.22
N THR A 113 -2.36 -5.90 -5.68
CA THR A 113 -1.54 -4.68 -5.66
C THR A 113 -0.60 -4.57 -6.87
N ALA A 114 -0.50 -5.60 -7.71
CA ALA A 114 0.48 -5.72 -8.79
C ALA A 114 0.59 -4.49 -9.72
N ALA A 115 -0.50 -3.78 -9.98
CA ALA A 115 -0.53 -2.61 -10.87
C ALA A 115 -0.97 -1.30 -10.17
N PHE A 116 -1.01 -1.29 -8.82
CA PHE A 116 -1.45 -0.12 -8.07
C PHE A 116 -0.66 1.17 -8.38
N PRO A 117 0.68 1.13 -8.58
CA PRO A 117 1.45 2.35 -8.83
C PRO A 117 1.09 3.02 -10.17
N THR A 118 0.80 2.21 -11.19
CA THR A 118 0.43 2.69 -12.52
C THR A 118 -0.98 3.27 -12.60
N ALA A 119 -1.90 2.80 -11.74
CA ALA A 119 -3.27 3.30 -11.71
C ALA A 119 -3.40 4.68 -11.06
N ALA A 120 -2.43 5.05 -10.21
CA ALA A 120 -2.47 6.26 -9.38
C ALA A 120 -1.90 7.52 -10.09
N LEU A 121 -1.36 7.41 -11.31
CA LEU A 121 -0.41 8.37 -11.90
C LEU A 121 -0.92 9.82 -12.19
N PRO A 122 -2.08 10.10 -12.82
CA PRO A 122 -2.36 11.46 -13.30
C PRO A 122 -3.09 12.43 -12.37
N HIS A 123 -3.04 12.27 -11.04
CA HIS A 123 -3.54 13.29 -10.10
C HIS A 123 -2.51 13.85 -9.12
N PHE A 124 -1.24 13.43 -9.20
CA PHE A 124 -0.22 13.89 -8.25
C PHE A 124 0.88 14.67 -8.92
N THR A 125 0.84 15.99 -8.75
CA THR A 125 1.97 16.87 -9.07
C THR A 125 3.11 16.76 -8.06
N GLU A 126 2.92 16.05 -6.94
CA GLU A 126 3.88 15.90 -5.84
C GLU A 126 4.24 14.44 -5.50
N ALA A 127 3.67 13.46 -6.20
CA ALA A 127 4.00 12.07 -5.91
C ALA A 127 5.45 11.79 -6.32
N THR A 128 6.18 11.13 -5.43
CA THR A 128 7.49 10.57 -5.71
C THR A 128 7.42 9.06 -5.71
N LEU A 129 8.32 8.41 -6.44
CA LEU A 129 8.47 6.96 -6.37
C LEU A 129 8.74 6.50 -4.93
N HIS A 130 9.47 7.32 -4.17
CA HIS A 130 9.69 7.12 -2.74
C HIS A 130 8.40 7.11 -1.92
N GLY A 131 7.47 8.02 -2.19
CA GLY A 131 6.14 8.05 -1.57
C GLY A 131 5.31 6.80 -1.88
N PHE A 132 5.34 6.32 -3.12
CA PHE A 132 4.68 5.06 -3.52
C PHE A 132 5.32 3.83 -2.86
N GLY A 133 6.66 3.81 -2.74
CA GLY A 133 7.37 2.77 -2.01
C GLY A 133 6.95 2.70 -0.53
N HIS A 134 6.85 3.86 0.14
CA HIS A 134 6.35 3.93 1.52
C HIS A 134 4.88 3.53 1.66
N ALA A 135 4.03 3.89 0.69
CA ALA A 135 2.63 3.44 0.68
C ALA A 135 2.55 1.90 0.68
N TYR A 136 3.36 1.25 -0.16
CA TYR A 136 3.41 -0.20 -0.21
C TYR A 136 4.05 -0.83 1.03
N LEU A 137 5.07 -0.20 1.61
CA LEU A 137 5.65 -0.60 2.88
C LEU A 137 4.61 -0.60 4.01
N ASP A 138 3.80 0.46 4.09
CA ASP A 138 2.73 0.60 5.08
C ASP A 138 1.66 -0.47 4.90
N TYR A 139 1.29 -0.72 3.65
CA TYR A 139 0.39 -1.81 3.30
C TYR A 139 0.91 -3.17 3.78
N LEU A 140 2.18 -3.50 3.53
CA LEU A 140 2.77 -4.77 3.97
C LEU A 140 2.80 -4.90 5.49
N TYR A 141 3.15 -3.84 6.22
CA TYR A 141 3.15 -3.85 7.68
C TYR A 141 1.74 -4.09 8.23
N LEU A 142 0.77 -3.30 7.78
CA LEU A 142 -0.60 -3.37 8.27
C LEU A 142 -1.27 -4.70 7.88
N ARG A 143 -0.93 -5.26 6.71
CA ARG A 143 -1.38 -6.59 6.29
C ARG A 143 -0.78 -7.68 7.18
N MET A 144 0.52 -7.64 7.46
CA MET A 144 1.17 -8.57 8.37
C MET A 144 0.53 -8.54 9.76
N ASP A 145 0.28 -7.35 10.30
CA ASP A 145 -0.35 -7.16 11.60
C ASP A 145 -1.77 -7.74 11.64
N ALA A 146 -2.59 -7.43 10.62
CA ALA A 146 -3.94 -7.96 10.47
C ALA A 146 -3.97 -9.50 10.34
N GLU A 147 -3.07 -10.08 9.54
CA GLU A 147 -2.99 -11.55 9.39
C GLU A 147 -2.48 -12.22 10.67
N THR A 148 -1.58 -11.57 11.42
CA THR A 148 -1.12 -12.07 12.72
C THR A 148 -2.27 -12.14 13.72
N GLY A 149 -3.11 -11.10 13.79
CA GLY A 149 -4.29 -11.05 14.68
C GLY A 149 -5.39 -12.06 14.32
N ARG A 150 -5.42 -12.56 13.08
CA ARG A 150 -6.43 -13.51 12.57
C ARG A 150 -6.09 -14.98 12.81
N ARG A 151 -4.90 -15.29 13.33
CA ARG A 151 -4.40 -16.67 13.45
C ARG A 151 -5.35 -17.62 14.17
N ASP A 152 -6.04 -17.16 15.21
CA ASP A 152 -6.97 -17.98 16.01
C ASP A 152 -8.33 -18.20 15.33
N GLN A 153 -8.62 -17.47 14.26
CA GLN A 153 -9.87 -17.57 13.48
C GLN A 153 -9.73 -18.47 12.24
N LEU A 154 -8.52 -18.95 11.94
CA LEU A 154 -8.25 -19.81 10.80
C LEU A 154 -8.88 -21.20 10.99
N ASP A 155 -9.54 -21.70 9.95
CA ASP A 155 -10.02 -23.08 9.91
C ASP A 155 -8.84 -24.05 9.84
N ARG A 156 -8.61 -24.76 10.95
CA ARG A 156 -7.52 -25.73 11.08
C ARG A 156 -7.70 -26.98 10.23
N THR A 157 -8.90 -27.20 9.70
CA THR A 157 -9.22 -28.35 8.85
C THR A 157 -9.06 -28.04 7.36
N ALA A 158 -8.88 -26.76 7.01
CA ALA A 158 -8.71 -26.35 5.63
C ALA A 158 -7.36 -26.86 5.06
N PRO A 159 -7.34 -27.38 3.81
CA PRO A 159 -6.11 -27.89 3.19
C PRO A 159 -4.98 -26.86 3.07
N ASP A 160 -5.32 -25.59 2.98
CA ASP A 160 -4.42 -24.44 2.86
C ASP A 160 -4.03 -23.82 4.21
N PHE A 161 -4.49 -24.38 5.34
CA PHE A 161 -4.15 -23.92 6.69
C PHE A 161 -2.63 -23.73 6.92
N PRO A 162 -1.74 -24.65 6.47
CA PRO A 162 -0.30 -24.46 6.64
C PRO A 162 0.24 -23.22 5.92
N THR A 163 -0.32 -22.90 4.75
CA THR A 163 0.03 -21.71 3.97
C THR A 163 -0.41 -20.45 4.71
N HIS A 164 -1.68 -20.38 5.13
CA HIS A 164 -2.21 -19.25 5.92
C HIS A 164 -1.43 -18.99 7.20
N LEU A 165 -0.99 -20.06 7.88
CA LEU A 165 -0.18 -19.95 9.09
C LEU A 165 1.19 -19.30 8.85
N ARG A 166 1.76 -19.45 7.65
CA ARG A 166 3.09 -18.90 7.30
C ARG A 166 3.04 -17.53 6.64
N ARG A 167 1.91 -17.10 6.08
CA ARG A 167 1.77 -15.82 5.39
C ARG A 167 2.30 -14.61 6.17
N PRO A 168 2.02 -14.42 7.48
CA PRO A 168 2.57 -13.27 8.21
C PRO A 168 4.10 -13.20 8.17
N ARG A 169 4.78 -14.35 8.24
CA ARG A 169 6.25 -14.41 8.16
C ARG A 169 6.75 -14.11 6.75
N GLN A 170 6.03 -14.57 5.73
CA GLN A 170 6.33 -14.25 4.33
C GLN A 170 6.19 -12.75 4.07
N ILE A 171 5.09 -12.12 4.52
CA ILE A 171 4.86 -10.68 4.41
C ILE A 171 5.94 -9.90 5.18
N ASN A 172 6.29 -10.32 6.40
CA ASN A 172 7.37 -9.67 7.16
C ASN A 172 8.71 -9.71 6.42
N THR A 173 8.99 -10.78 5.67
CA THR A 173 10.23 -10.87 4.88
C THR A 173 10.21 -9.85 3.72
N MET A 174 9.10 -9.79 2.98
CA MET A 174 8.88 -8.81 1.91
C MET A 174 8.97 -7.36 2.43
N LEU A 175 8.36 -7.10 3.59
CA LEU A 175 8.38 -5.83 4.28
C LEU A 175 9.81 -5.38 4.62
N LEU A 176 10.62 -6.27 5.20
CA LEU A 176 12.01 -5.96 5.58
C LEU A 176 12.89 -5.70 4.36
N GLN A 177 12.72 -6.48 3.29
CA GLN A 177 13.46 -6.28 2.03
C GLN A 177 13.16 -4.92 1.39
N LEU A 178 11.87 -4.53 1.33
CA LEU A 178 11.49 -3.22 0.82
C LEU A 178 11.98 -2.08 1.72
N ALA A 179 11.90 -2.25 3.04
CA ALA A 179 12.40 -1.26 4.00
C ALA A 179 13.90 -1.00 3.83
N GLU A 180 14.69 -2.06 3.61
CA GLU A 180 16.13 -1.95 3.37
C GLU A 180 16.42 -1.12 2.11
N VAL A 181 15.73 -1.39 1.00
CA VAL A 181 15.85 -0.61 -0.24
C VAL A 181 15.51 0.87 -0.01
N LEU A 182 14.38 1.15 0.62
CA LEU A 182 13.94 2.53 0.88
C LEU A 182 14.88 3.28 1.82
N HIS A 183 15.35 2.65 2.90
CA HIS A 183 16.28 3.26 3.84
C HIS A 183 17.65 3.54 3.20
N HIS A 184 18.13 2.65 2.34
CA HIS A 184 19.39 2.87 1.62
C HIS A 184 19.29 4.07 0.67
N TYR A 185 18.18 4.19 -0.06
CA TYR A 185 17.91 5.34 -0.93
C TYR A 185 17.81 6.65 -0.12
N GLU A 186 17.04 6.65 0.97
CA GLU A 186 16.89 7.83 1.84
C GLU A 186 18.23 8.29 2.43
N TRP A 187 19.05 7.37 2.90
CA TRP A 187 20.33 7.74 3.50
C TRP A 187 21.29 8.38 2.51
N ALA A 188 21.37 7.86 1.29
CA ALA A 188 22.25 8.45 0.29
C ALA A 188 21.87 9.89 -0.05
N HIS A 189 20.58 10.24 0.04
CA HIS A 189 20.05 11.58 -0.23
C HIS A 189 19.92 12.46 1.01
N ALA A 190 20.08 11.90 2.21
CA ALA A 190 20.06 12.65 3.45
C ALA A 190 21.30 13.57 3.59
N SER A 191 21.07 14.78 4.06
CA SER A 191 22.13 15.69 4.52
C SER A 191 22.90 15.12 5.71
N GLU A 192 24.11 15.63 5.94
CA GLU A 192 24.92 15.25 7.10
C GLU A 192 24.18 15.46 8.42
N ALA A 193 23.47 16.60 8.56
CA ALA A 193 22.65 16.89 9.74
C ALA A 193 21.48 15.91 9.91
N GLU A 194 20.83 15.48 8.81
CA GLU A 194 19.78 14.45 8.88
C GLU A 194 20.34 13.10 9.29
N ARG A 195 21.50 12.70 8.74
CA ARG A 195 22.19 11.45 9.13
C ARG A 195 22.64 11.48 10.59
N GLU A 196 23.17 12.60 11.06
CA GLU A 196 23.53 12.80 12.47
C GLU A 196 22.30 12.74 13.38
N ALA A 197 21.20 13.40 12.99
CA ALA A 197 19.94 13.35 13.73
C ALA A 197 19.39 11.92 13.80
N TRP A 198 19.47 11.17 12.70
CA TRP A 198 19.06 9.77 12.65
C TRP A 198 19.96 8.88 13.49
N ALA A 199 21.28 9.10 13.50
CA ALA A 199 22.20 8.37 14.38
C ALA A 199 21.98 8.70 15.87
N GLY A 200 21.49 9.90 16.17
CA GLY A 200 21.30 10.42 17.53
C GLY A 200 19.90 10.29 18.13
N MET A 201 18.86 9.96 17.34
CA MET A 201 17.53 9.68 17.90
C MET A 201 17.66 8.60 19.02
N GLN A 202 17.11 8.85 20.21
CA GLN A 202 17.16 7.84 21.26
C GLN A 202 16.14 6.73 20.96
N ARG A 203 16.30 5.55 21.58
CA ARG A 203 15.24 4.52 21.66
C ARG A 203 14.05 5.09 22.46
N SER A 204 13.31 6.03 21.90
CA SER A 204 12.15 6.63 22.56
C SER A 204 11.07 5.56 22.70
N THR A 205 10.58 5.32 23.92
CA THR A 205 9.26 4.71 24.14
C THR A 205 8.20 5.78 23.93
N PRO A 206 7.28 5.57 22.97
CA PRO A 206 6.07 4.79 23.25
C PRO A 206 5.87 3.55 22.34
N SER A 207 4.88 2.76 22.75
CA SER A 207 4.47 1.39 22.39
C SER A 207 3.89 1.19 20.99
N GLU A 208 4.31 0.09 20.34
CA GLU A 208 3.63 -0.69 19.27
C GLU A 208 3.18 0.08 18.00
N GLY A 209 2.86 -0.65 16.92
CA GLY A 209 2.31 -0.09 15.69
C GLY A 209 3.30 0.44 14.63
N LEU A 210 2.75 0.86 13.48
CA LEU A 210 3.48 1.21 12.26
C LEU A 210 4.53 2.33 12.47
N ARG A 211 4.15 3.40 13.17
CA ARG A 211 5.05 4.54 13.44
C ARG A 211 6.26 4.10 14.26
N TYR A 212 6.04 3.27 15.27
CA TYR A 212 7.12 2.69 16.08
C TYR A 212 7.97 1.75 15.23
N TRP A 213 7.35 0.88 14.44
CA TRP A 213 8.08 -0.05 13.58
C TRP A 213 8.98 0.67 12.57
N LYS A 214 8.50 1.72 11.90
CA LYS A 214 9.33 2.55 10.99
C LYS A 214 10.50 3.17 11.73
N ALA A 215 10.23 3.83 12.86
CA ALA A 215 11.27 4.43 13.68
C ALA A 215 12.31 3.39 14.10
N ARG A 216 11.87 2.22 14.61
CA ARG A 216 12.72 1.09 15.01
C ARG A 216 13.56 0.53 13.87
N ASN A 217 12.98 0.30 12.70
CA ASN A 217 13.69 -0.36 11.60
C ASN A 217 14.71 0.56 10.95
N ARG A 218 14.47 1.88 10.93
CA ARG A 218 15.48 2.84 10.45
C ARG A 218 16.81 2.74 11.23
N TRP A 219 16.80 2.25 12.48
CA TRP A 219 18.01 1.95 13.28
C TRP A 219 18.77 0.71 12.86
N LEU A 220 18.05 -0.32 12.41
CA LEU A 220 18.61 -1.65 12.20
C LEU A 220 19.38 -1.75 10.88
N TYR A 221 19.20 -0.76 10.01
CA TYR A 221 19.84 -0.65 8.71
C TYR A 221 20.71 0.61 8.62
N PRO A 222 21.79 0.75 9.42
CA PRO A 222 22.81 1.74 9.09
C PRO A 222 23.40 1.32 7.73
N PRO A 223 23.30 2.15 6.69
CA PRO A 223 23.77 1.74 5.38
C PRO A 223 25.29 1.62 5.39
N ALA A 224 25.77 0.73 4.52
CA ALA A 224 27.20 0.53 4.31
C ALA A 224 27.85 1.89 3.99
N THR A 225 28.84 2.27 4.80
CA THR A 225 29.62 3.49 4.59
C THR A 225 30.77 3.14 3.63
N GLY A 226 30.78 3.73 2.43
CA GLY A 226 31.79 3.44 1.42
C GLY A 226 31.63 4.25 0.13
N PRO A 227 32.73 4.52 -0.60
CA PRO A 227 32.74 5.36 -1.80
C PRO A 227 31.94 4.79 -2.98
N HIS A 228 31.56 3.51 -2.95
CA HIS A 228 30.75 2.82 -3.96
C HIS A 228 29.24 2.97 -3.77
N HIS A 229 28.78 3.74 -2.77
CA HIS A 229 27.36 3.99 -2.50
C HIS A 229 26.91 5.39 -2.93
N SER A 230 27.65 6.00 -3.86
CA SER A 230 27.29 7.30 -4.42
C SER A 230 26.25 7.09 -5.53
N ASP A 231 25.05 7.63 -5.30
CA ASP A 231 23.92 7.72 -6.24
C ASP A 231 23.05 6.45 -6.42
N PRO A 232 22.29 6.02 -5.38
CA PRO A 232 21.37 4.90 -5.53
C PRO A 232 20.16 5.25 -6.38
N ASP A 233 19.97 4.49 -7.46
CA ASP A 233 18.81 4.52 -8.33
C ASP A 233 17.65 3.69 -7.75
N LEU A 234 16.67 4.35 -7.11
CA LEU A 234 15.51 3.66 -6.51
C LEU A 234 14.76 2.76 -7.51
N PRO A 235 14.43 3.19 -8.74
CA PRO A 235 13.91 2.31 -9.79
C PRO A 235 14.77 1.04 -9.99
N GLY A 236 16.08 1.19 -10.16
CA GLY A 236 17.02 0.08 -10.35
C GLY A 236 17.05 -0.88 -9.16
N MET A 237 17.05 -0.36 -7.94
CA MET A 237 17.02 -1.17 -6.71
C MET A 237 15.73 -1.97 -6.57
N LEU A 238 14.58 -1.36 -6.84
CA LEU A 238 13.28 -2.03 -6.81
C LEU A 238 13.20 -3.14 -7.89
N ARG A 239 13.74 -2.87 -9.08
CA ARG A 239 13.84 -3.86 -10.16
C ARG A 239 14.74 -5.03 -9.78
N ALA A 240 15.90 -4.77 -9.17
CA ALA A 240 16.80 -5.81 -8.68
C ALA A 240 16.15 -6.67 -7.58
N LEU A 241 15.35 -6.07 -6.70
CA LEU A 241 14.58 -6.81 -5.70
C LEU A 241 13.50 -7.68 -6.35
N ALA A 242 12.78 -7.15 -7.36
CA ALA A 242 11.80 -7.92 -8.12
C ALA A 242 12.45 -9.11 -8.87
N ASP A 243 13.59 -8.90 -9.53
CA ASP A 243 14.33 -9.97 -10.21
C ASP A 243 14.82 -11.03 -9.22
N THR A 244 15.30 -10.61 -8.04
CA THR A 244 15.67 -11.54 -6.95
C THR A 244 14.47 -12.34 -6.46
N ALA A 245 13.30 -11.72 -6.32
CA ALA A 245 12.07 -12.43 -5.95
C ALA A 245 11.68 -13.47 -7.01
N ARG A 246 11.71 -13.09 -8.28
CA ARG A 246 11.42 -14.00 -9.41
C ARG A 246 12.39 -15.18 -9.46
N ASP A 247 13.68 -14.92 -9.41
CA ASP A 247 14.72 -15.95 -9.60
C ASP A 247 14.74 -16.95 -8.43
N ASN A 248 14.31 -16.52 -7.23
CA ASN A 248 14.18 -17.38 -6.06
C ASN A 248 12.84 -18.10 -5.93
N ARG A 249 11.85 -17.83 -6.79
CA ARG A 249 10.48 -18.33 -6.69
C ARG A 249 10.40 -19.85 -6.50
N ASP A 250 11.03 -20.61 -7.40
CA ASP A 250 10.98 -22.08 -7.36
C ASP A 250 11.86 -22.66 -6.24
N SER A 251 12.97 -21.98 -5.94
CA SER A 251 13.84 -22.33 -4.81
C SER A 251 13.11 -22.19 -3.47
N GLN A 252 12.20 -21.21 -3.34
CA GLN A 252 11.39 -21.06 -2.14
C GLN A 252 10.46 -22.25 -1.90
N LEU A 253 9.88 -22.86 -2.93
CA LEU A 253 9.05 -24.06 -2.77
C LEU A 253 9.85 -25.27 -2.28
N THR A 254 11.12 -25.33 -2.65
CA THR A 254 12.03 -26.40 -2.20
C THR A 254 12.36 -26.25 -0.71
N VAL A 255 12.54 -25.02 -0.24
CA VAL A 255 12.89 -24.73 1.16
C VAL A 255 11.66 -24.64 2.07
N THR A 256 10.56 -24.09 1.55
CA THR A 256 9.29 -23.82 2.24
C THR A 256 8.13 -24.19 1.31
N PRO A 257 7.72 -25.47 1.30
CA PRO A 257 6.63 -25.94 0.44
C PRO A 257 5.29 -25.23 0.68
N GLU A 258 5.11 -24.66 1.87
CA GLU A 258 3.90 -23.94 2.26
C GLU A 258 3.90 -22.45 1.89
N THR A 259 4.90 -21.99 1.10
CA THR A 259 4.94 -20.61 0.58
C THR A 259 3.68 -20.32 -0.23
N ASP A 260 3.07 -19.16 0.03
CA ASP A 260 1.99 -18.65 -0.81
C ASP A 260 2.60 -18.03 -2.08
N LEU A 261 2.56 -18.79 -3.18
CA LEU A 261 3.09 -18.32 -4.46
C LEU A 261 2.29 -17.15 -5.04
N ALA A 262 0.98 -17.08 -4.80
CA ALA A 262 0.17 -15.98 -5.31
C ALA A 262 0.57 -14.68 -4.62
N LEU A 263 0.81 -14.70 -3.31
CA LEU A 263 1.35 -13.58 -2.55
C LEU A 263 2.77 -13.20 -3.01
N HIS A 264 3.62 -14.19 -3.28
CA HIS A 264 4.98 -13.97 -3.78
C HIS A 264 4.99 -13.31 -5.16
N ASP A 265 4.18 -13.82 -6.08
CA ASP A 265 4.05 -13.32 -7.44
C ASP A 265 3.42 -11.91 -7.45
N GLU A 266 2.43 -11.65 -6.58
CA GLU A 266 1.87 -10.31 -6.38
C GLU A 266 2.94 -9.31 -5.91
N HIS A 267 3.81 -9.70 -4.98
CA HIS A 267 4.88 -8.85 -4.47
C HIS A 267 5.91 -8.51 -5.56
N GLU A 268 6.38 -9.52 -6.30
CA GLU A 268 7.31 -9.32 -7.42
C GLU A 268 6.74 -8.36 -8.47
N GLN A 269 5.49 -8.58 -8.88
CA GLN A 269 4.84 -7.72 -9.87
C GLN A 269 4.64 -6.30 -9.34
N THR A 270 4.31 -6.13 -8.06
CA THR A 270 4.16 -4.80 -7.45
C THR A 270 5.48 -4.04 -7.42
N LEU A 271 6.58 -4.72 -7.06
CA LEU A 271 7.93 -4.12 -7.09
C LEU A 271 8.34 -3.72 -8.50
N ARG A 272 8.05 -4.56 -9.49
CA ARG A 272 8.32 -4.27 -10.91
C ARG A 272 7.49 -3.07 -11.38
N ALA A 273 6.21 -3.03 -11.06
CA ALA A 273 5.35 -1.90 -11.39
C ALA A 273 5.84 -0.61 -10.74
N LEU A 274 6.25 -0.63 -9.47
CA LEU A 274 6.88 0.51 -8.79
C LEU A 274 8.13 0.97 -9.55
N ALA A 275 9.03 0.05 -9.92
CA ALA A 275 10.26 0.36 -10.64
C ALA A 275 10.05 0.97 -12.04
N ASP A 276 8.93 0.65 -12.68
CA ASP A 276 8.61 1.08 -14.04
C ASP A 276 7.68 2.32 -14.09
N VAL A 277 7.21 2.81 -12.93
CA VAL A 277 6.40 4.02 -12.87
C VAL A 277 7.21 5.23 -13.30
N PRO A 278 6.74 6.04 -14.27
CA PRO A 278 7.41 7.24 -14.74
C PRO A 278 7.22 8.42 -13.77
N ILE A 279 7.59 8.24 -12.51
CA ILE A 279 7.57 9.27 -11.46
C ILE A 279 9.00 9.58 -11.06
N GLN A 280 9.28 10.86 -10.86
CA GLN A 280 10.59 11.30 -10.47
C GLN A 280 10.94 10.86 -9.04
N GLY A 281 12.21 10.54 -8.79
CA GLY A 281 12.74 10.28 -7.44
C GLY A 281 12.73 11.51 -6.55
N LEU A 282 13.17 11.37 -5.30
CA LEU A 282 13.36 12.51 -4.37
C LEU A 282 14.24 13.61 -4.97
N ASP A 283 15.11 13.23 -5.90
CA ASP A 283 16.10 14.07 -6.58
C ASP A 283 15.47 15.16 -7.43
N ALA A 284 14.24 14.97 -7.90
CA ALA A 284 13.55 15.98 -8.69
C ALA A 284 12.75 16.99 -7.86
N LEU A 285 12.55 16.74 -6.56
CA LEU A 285 11.95 17.70 -5.64
C LEU A 285 12.96 18.63 -4.98
N GLN A 286 14.27 18.45 -5.23
CA GLN A 286 15.28 19.42 -4.84
C GLN A 286 15.15 20.67 -5.72
N PHE A 287 14.28 21.60 -5.30
CA PHE A 287 14.24 22.96 -5.86
C PHE A 287 15.65 23.59 -5.83
N PRO A 288 16.00 24.46 -6.80
CA PRO A 288 17.28 25.14 -6.79
C PRO A 288 17.39 25.93 -5.48
N ARG A 289 18.41 25.61 -4.69
CA ARG A 289 18.79 26.42 -3.52
C ARG A 289 19.24 27.79 -4.04
N GLY A 290 18.32 28.75 -4.03
CA GLY A 290 18.60 30.17 -4.20
C GLY A 290 19.19 30.77 -2.93
#